data_AF-A0A3S1B8N7-F1
#
_entry.id   AF-A0A3S1B8N7-F1
#
_cell.length_a   1.000
_cell.length_b   1.000
_cell.length_c   1.000
_cell.angle_alpha   90.00
_cell.angle_beta   90.00
_cell.angle_gamma   90.00
#
_symmetry.space_group_name_H-M   'P 1'
#
loop_
_entity.id
_entity.type
_entity.pdbx_description
1 polymer ?
#
loop_
_entity_poly.entity_id
_entity_poly.type
_entity_poly.pdbx_seq_one_letter_code
_entity_poly.pdbx_strand_id
1 'polypeptide(L)'
;MPMLFGLSFSNVKSRYGIGASALNEMCKAHKFKLVVPKPYLNEMASHGLKATEYIDIYNLIGDESRSVLRASGNSYLSHYAHIHDDKLSGTDMSIGEFLLYFGIEKRVSLAKVERRIEQLLNALDVEVVTMPRWKPELRAAISELKPNEVPIILDHDASVLTMFSDTTDEGYIFATWDKHLTDLVELKSRIYADTPSRVVDFLSMANGAEFETEQTVSLLDSLVYCDEKKAEVLARKIEAIRSSETAYELQRFTDAARKRSPDDRESADIVSEFFAETENRNT
;
A
#
# COMPACT_ATOMS: atom_id res chain seq x y z
N MET A 1 -5.45 -2.42 0.87
CA MET A 1 -4.51 -2.69 -0.24
C MET A 1 -3.47 -3.75 0.09
N PRO A 2 -2.73 -3.68 1.21
CA PRO A 2 -1.66 -4.66 1.50
C PRO A 2 -2.11 -6.12 1.48
N MET A 3 -3.23 -6.41 2.17
CA MET A 3 -3.88 -7.72 2.17
C MET A 3 -4.28 -8.19 0.78
N LEU A 4 -4.92 -7.32 -0.01
CA LEU A 4 -5.35 -7.65 -1.37
C LEU A 4 -4.16 -8.06 -2.25
N PHE A 5 -3.05 -7.34 -2.15
CA PHE A 5 -1.85 -7.58 -2.94
C PHE A 5 -1.09 -8.83 -2.48
N GLY A 6 -0.76 -8.90 -1.18
CA GLY A 6 -0.01 -10.01 -0.60
C GLY A 6 -0.71 -11.36 -0.76
N LEU A 7 -2.04 -11.39 -0.68
CA LEU A 7 -2.80 -12.61 -0.88
C LEU A 7 -3.01 -12.96 -2.36
N SER A 8 -3.00 -11.98 -3.27
CA SER A 8 -3.18 -12.23 -4.71
C SER A 8 -1.91 -12.69 -5.42
N PHE A 9 -0.73 -12.24 -4.99
CA PHE A 9 0.54 -12.48 -5.68
C PHE A 9 1.56 -13.26 -4.82
N SER A 10 1.07 -14.07 -3.86
CA SER A 10 1.88 -14.79 -2.86
C SER A 10 2.67 -13.87 -1.93
N ASN A 11 3.40 -14.42 -0.96
CA ASN A 11 4.17 -13.68 0.07
C ASN A 11 5.32 -12.87 -0.53
N VAL A 12 4.98 -11.79 -1.23
CA VAL A 12 5.93 -10.79 -1.71
C VAL A 12 6.70 -10.27 -0.50
N LYS A 13 8.04 -10.25 -0.56
CA LYS A 13 8.91 -9.61 0.45
C LYS A 13 8.80 -8.07 0.42
N SER A 14 7.60 -7.56 0.19
CA SER A 14 7.25 -6.17 0.46
C SER A 14 6.74 -6.06 1.89
N ARG A 15 6.82 -4.85 2.48
CA ARG A 15 6.17 -4.53 3.78
C ARG A 15 4.71 -5.01 3.85
N TYR A 16 4.05 -5.04 2.68
CA TYR A 16 2.66 -5.40 2.53
C TYR A 16 2.39 -6.90 2.47
N GLY A 17 3.31 -7.69 1.90
CA GLY A 17 3.07 -9.11 1.64
C GLY A 17 3.31 -9.99 2.87
N ILE A 18 4.42 -9.75 3.60
CA ILE A 18 4.77 -10.54 4.80
C ILE A 18 3.72 -10.34 5.89
N GLY A 19 3.42 -9.08 6.24
CA GLY A 19 2.42 -8.76 7.26
C GLY A 19 1.02 -9.24 6.87
N ALA A 20 0.64 -9.14 5.59
CA ALA A 20 -0.67 -9.61 5.12
C ALA A 20 -0.84 -11.12 5.23
N SER A 21 0.16 -11.90 4.81
CA SER A 21 0.07 -13.36 4.90
C SER A 21 0.03 -13.82 6.34
N ALA A 22 0.94 -13.31 7.17
CA ALA A 22 0.99 -13.66 8.58
C ALA A 22 -0.33 -13.28 9.28
N LEU A 23 -0.90 -12.10 8.98
CA LEU A 23 -2.19 -11.69 9.50
C LEU A 23 -3.32 -12.63 9.05
N ASN A 24 -3.35 -13.01 7.77
CA ASN A 24 -4.35 -13.94 7.27
C ASN A 24 -4.25 -15.32 7.93
N GLU A 25 -3.04 -15.85 8.09
CA GLU A 25 -2.78 -17.12 8.77
C GLU A 25 -3.22 -17.06 10.23
N MET A 26 -2.86 -15.99 10.95
CA MET A 26 -3.30 -15.78 12.33
C MET A 26 -4.82 -15.67 12.43
N CYS A 27 -5.45 -14.90 11.54
CA CYS A 27 -6.91 -14.78 11.52
C CYS A 27 -7.58 -16.13 11.25
N LYS A 28 -7.05 -16.96 10.34
CA LYS A 28 -7.57 -18.30 10.09
C LYS A 28 -7.39 -19.24 11.29
N ALA A 29 -6.21 -19.24 11.92
CA ALA A 29 -5.92 -20.07 13.10
C ALA A 29 -6.88 -19.75 14.26
N HIS A 30 -7.11 -18.46 14.51
CA HIS A 30 -7.99 -17.97 15.57
C HIS A 30 -9.47 -17.84 15.15
N LYS A 31 -9.82 -18.24 13.92
CA LYS A 31 -11.18 -18.17 13.35
C LYS A 31 -11.79 -16.76 13.35
N PHE A 32 -10.96 -15.74 13.18
CA PHE A 32 -11.42 -14.38 12.92
C PHE A 32 -11.94 -14.25 11.49
N LYS A 33 -13.07 -13.54 11.36
CA LYS A 33 -13.59 -13.13 10.05
C LYS A 33 -12.85 -11.87 9.61
N LEU A 34 -12.24 -11.93 8.42
CA LEU A 34 -11.62 -10.76 7.82
C LEU A 34 -12.68 -9.91 7.10
N VAL A 35 -12.64 -8.61 7.36
CA VAL A 35 -13.57 -7.66 6.77
C VAL A 35 -12.85 -6.43 6.24
N VAL A 36 -13.36 -5.85 5.15
CA VAL A 36 -12.94 -4.57 4.59
C VAL A 36 -14.15 -3.64 4.52
N PRO A 37 -14.08 -2.46 5.16
CA PRO A 37 -15.08 -1.41 4.98
C PRO A 37 -15.25 -1.01 3.51
N LYS A 38 -16.49 -0.95 3.04
CA LYS A 38 -16.82 -0.55 1.66
C LYS A 38 -16.18 0.77 1.21
N PRO A 39 -16.11 1.84 2.04
CA PRO A 39 -15.42 3.07 1.69
C PRO A 39 -13.95 2.86 1.28
N TYR A 40 -13.27 1.89 1.88
CA TYR A 40 -11.89 1.59 1.51
C TYR A 40 -11.77 0.94 0.13
N LEU A 41 -12.80 0.27 -0.42
CA LEU A 41 -12.76 -0.17 -1.82
C LEU A 41 -12.68 1.00 -2.79
N ASN A 42 -13.37 2.10 -2.47
CA ASN A 42 -13.32 3.32 -3.27
C ASN A 42 -11.89 3.86 -3.35
N GLU A 43 -11.19 3.88 -2.22
CA GLU A 43 -9.78 4.27 -2.14
C GLU A 43 -8.89 3.30 -2.93
N MET A 44 -9.05 1.99 -2.74
CA MET A 44 -8.30 0.98 -3.50
C MET A 44 -8.49 1.15 -5.01
N ALA A 45 -9.71 1.44 -5.46
CA ALA A 45 -10.03 1.67 -6.86
C ALA A 45 -9.45 3.01 -7.37
N SER A 46 -9.55 4.08 -6.59
CA SER A 46 -9.04 5.40 -6.92
C SER A 46 -7.51 5.41 -7.08
N HIS A 47 -6.80 4.79 -6.14
CA HIS A 47 -5.35 4.58 -6.23
C HIS A 47 -4.97 3.81 -7.49
N GLY A 48 -5.76 2.80 -7.84
CA GLY A 48 -5.55 1.99 -9.04
C GLY A 48 -5.74 2.76 -10.33
N LEU A 49 -6.84 3.50 -10.46
CA LEU A 49 -7.08 4.35 -11.63
C LEU A 49 -5.98 5.39 -11.82
N LYS A 50 -5.50 6.00 -10.72
CA LYS A 50 -4.36 6.92 -10.76
C LYS A 50 -3.08 6.22 -11.23
N ALA A 51 -2.87 4.94 -10.88
CA ALA A 51 -1.72 4.16 -11.34
C ALA A 51 -1.63 4.06 -12.88
N THR A 52 -2.76 4.15 -13.60
CA THR A 52 -2.77 4.11 -15.07
C THR A 52 -2.06 5.29 -15.73
N GLU A 53 -1.94 6.41 -15.03
CA GLU A 53 -1.22 7.60 -15.50
C GLU A 53 0.29 7.37 -15.60
N TYR A 54 0.81 6.36 -14.89
CA TYR A 54 2.23 6.09 -14.78
C TYR A 54 2.71 4.98 -15.71
N ILE A 55 1.80 4.25 -16.38
CA ILE A 55 2.16 3.11 -17.26
C ILE A 55 3.18 3.55 -18.31
N ASP A 56 2.91 4.67 -18.97
CA ASP A 56 3.74 5.15 -20.07
C ASP A 56 5.13 5.58 -19.56
N ILE A 57 5.20 6.27 -18.42
CA ILE A 57 6.45 6.66 -17.77
C ILE A 57 7.23 5.45 -17.27
N TYR A 58 6.57 4.49 -16.61
CA TYR A 58 7.19 3.28 -16.08
C TYR A 58 7.88 2.47 -17.19
N ASN A 59 7.26 2.37 -18.36
CA ASN A 59 7.82 1.66 -19.50
C ASN A 59 9.01 2.39 -20.16
N LEU A 60 9.11 3.71 -19.98
CA LEU A 60 10.19 4.53 -20.54
C LEU A 60 11.41 4.63 -19.62
N ILE A 61 11.21 4.69 -18.31
CA ILE A 61 12.30 4.73 -17.34
C ILE A 61 12.95 3.35 -17.21
N GLY A 62 14.22 3.31 -16.83
CA GLY A 62 14.99 2.08 -16.71
C GLY A 62 14.94 1.45 -15.34
N ASP A 63 15.59 0.30 -15.26
CA ASP A 63 15.51 -0.59 -14.10
C ASP A 63 15.97 0.09 -12.82
N GLU A 64 17.02 0.93 -12.87
CA GLU A 64 17.44 1.73 -11.70
C GLU A 64 16.33 2.63 -11.17
N SER A 65 15.63 3.34 -12.06
CA SER A 65 14.53 4.22 -11.69
C SER A 65 13.29 3.44 -11.27
N ARG A 66 13.03 2.28 -11.90
CA ARG A 66 11.93 1.38 -11.50
C ARG A 66 12.15 0.82 -10.11
N SER A 67 13.38 0.49 -9.74
CA SER A 67 13.70 -0.01 -8.41
C SER A 67 13.36 1.00 -7.31
N VAL A 68 13.59 2.30 -7.56
CA VAL A 68 13.21 3.38 -6.64
C VAL A 68 11.69 3.45 -6.43
N LEU A 69 10.88 3.04 -7.41
CA LEU A 69 9.43 3.05 -7.29
C LEU A 69 8.86 2.06 -6.27
N ARG A 70 9.67 1.16 -5.67
CA ARG A 70 9.25 0.40 -4.47
C ARG A 70 8.76 1.30 -3.35
N ALA A 71 9.34 2.50 -3.22
CA ALA A 71 8.94 3.51 -2.25
C ALA A 71 7.86 4.49 -2.77
N SER A 72 7.17 4.14 -3.86
CA SER A 72 6.09 4.95 -4.43
C SER A 72 4.96 5.20 -3.43
N GLY A 73 4.40 6.41 -3.48
CA GLY A 73 3.19 6.77 -2.75
C GLY A 73 1.94 6.10 -3.33
N ASN A 74 2.01 5.59 -4.56
CA ASN A 74 0.96 4.76 -5.15
C ASN A 74 1.22 3.29 -4.82
N SER A 75 0.32 2.68 -4.04
CA SER A 75 0.48 1.30 -3.57
C SER A 75 0.53 0.27 -4.71
N TYR A 76 -0.09 0.50 -5.86
CA TYR A 76 0.00 -0.42 -7.02
C TYR A 76 1.39 -0.36 -7.64
N LEU A 77 1.96 0.83 -7.81
CA LEU A 77 3.30 0.99 -8.37
C LEU A 77 4.36 0.43 -7.42
N SER A 78 4.25 0.76 -6.14
CA SER A 78 5.13 0.24 -5.08
C SER A 78 5.13 -1.29 -5.06
N HIS A 79 3.95 -1.91 -5.05
CA HIS A 79 3.86 -3.36 -5.00
C HIS A 79 4.34 -4.04 -6.29
N TYR A 80 4.01 -3.47 -7.47
CA TYR A 80 4.48 -3.99 -8.74
C TYR A 80 6.01 -3.93 -8.87
N ALA A 81 6.64 -2.84 -8.40
CA ALA A 81 8.10 -2.73 -8.36
C ALA A 81 8.74 -3.81 -7.47
N HIS A 82 8.13 -4.12 -6.32
CA HIS A 82 8.58 -5.23 -5.48
C HIS A 82 8.45 -6.60 -6.17
N ILE A 83 7.37 -6.87 -6.90
CA ILE A 83 7.18 -8.12 -7.66
C ILE A 83 8.30 -8.32 -8.69
N HIS A 84 8.66 -7.26 -9.40
CA HIS A 84 9.67 -7.31 -10.47
C HIS A 84 11.08 -7.52 -9.95
N ASP A 85 11.51 -6.70 -9.00
CA ASP A 85 12.88 -6.74 -8.55
C ASP A 85 13.20 -8.03 -7.76
N ASP A 86 12.25 -8.53 -6.97
CA ASP A 86 12.45 -9.73 -6.16
C ASP A 86 12.14 -11.03 -6.94
N LYS A 87 11.81 -10.92 -8.24
CA LYS A 87 11.49 -12.04 -9.15
C LYS A 87 10.41 -12.99 -8.62
N LEU A 88 9.31 -12.41 -8.15
CA LEU A 88 8.21 -13.09 -7.49
C LEU A 88 7.14 -13.62 -8.47
N SER A 89 6.12 -14.29 -7.93
CA SER A 89 4.95 -14.70 -8.71
C SER A 89 4.30 -13.48 -9.37
N GLY A 90 4.34 -13.44 -10.71
CA GLY A 90 3.86 -12.31 -11.50
C GLY A 90 4.95 -11.40 -12.06
N THR A 91 6.24 -11.71 -11.90
CA THR A 91 7.34 -10.98 -12.56
C THR A 91 7.24 -10.99 -14.08
N ASP A 92 6.66 -12.03 -14.68
CA ASP A 92 6.47 -12.06 -16.14
C ASP A 92 5.34 -11.15 -16.63
N MET A 93 4.56 -10.56 -15.71
CA MET A 93 3.47 -9.65 -16.05
C MET A 93 4.01 -8.24 -16.31
N SER A 94 3.50 -7.61 -17.35
CA SER A 94 3.61 -6.17 -17.54
C SER A 94 2.77 -5.40 -16.51
N ILE A 95 3.08 -4.11 -16.32
CA ILE A 95 2.33 -3.23 -15.40
C ILE A 95 0.86 -3.13 -15.83
N GLY A 96 0.60 -3.19 -17.14
CA GLY A 96 -0.75 -3.21 -17.69
C GLY A 96 -1.52 -4.46 -17.29
N GLU A 97 -0.89 -5.64 -17.39
CA GLU A 97 -1.50 -6.92 -16.99
C GLU A 97 -1.72 -6.98 -15.47
N PHE A 98 -0.77 -6.47 -14.69
CA PHE A 98 -0.90 -6.34 -13.24
C PHE A 98 -2.09 -5.47 -12.85
N LEU A 99 -2.26 -4.29 -13.46
CA LEU A 99 -3.41 -3.43 -13.19
C LEU A 99 -4.73 -4.07 -13.67
N LEU A 100 -4.72 -4.72 -14.84
CA LEU A 100 -5.88 -5.41 -15.39
C LEU A 100 -6.39 -6.53 -14.49
N TYR A 101 -5.50 -7.22 -13.75
CA TYR A 101 -5.89 -8.24 -12.77
C TYR A 101 -6.93 -7.70 -11.75
N PHE A 102 -6.73 -6.46 -11.30
CA PHE A 102 -7.63 -5.73 -10.40
C PHE A 102 -8.78 -5.00 -11.13
N GLY A 103 -8.92 -5.19 -12.44
CA GLY A 103 -9.94 -4.53 -13.27
C GLY A 103 -9.65 -3.07 -13.57
N ILE A 104 -8.39 -2.65 -13.41
CA ILE A 104 -7.97 -1.27 -13.62
C ILE A 104 -7.54 -1.11 -15.09
N GLU A 105 -8.26 -0.28 -15.81
CA GLU A 105 -7.94 0.10 -17.18
C GLU A 105 -8.26 1.59 -17.41
N LYS A 106 -7.64 2.20 -18.42
CA LYS A 106 -7.94 3.59 -18.81
C LYS A 106 -9.44 3.71 -19.12
N ARG A 107 -10.10 4.74 -18.58
CA ARG A 107 -11.53 5.08 -18.80
C ARG A 107 -12.56 4.10 -18.21
N VAL A 108 -12.15 3.15 -17.37
CA VAL A 108 -13.10 2.35 -16.61
C VAL A 108 -13.68 3.16 -15.45
N SER A 109 -14.97 2.98 -15.16
CA SER A 109 -15.62 3.65 -14.05
C SER A 109 -15.16 3.09 -12.71
N LEU A 110 -15.03 3.97 -11.70
CA LEU A 110 -14.64 3.63 -10.33
C LEU A 110 -15.47 2.45 -9.78
N ALA A 111 -16.79 2.49 -9.95
CA ALA A 111 -17.69 1.43 -9.51
C ALA A 111 -17.44 0.06 -10.17
N LYS A 112 -16.92 0.01 -11.41
CA LYS A 112 -16.55 -1.26 -12.06
C LYS A 112 -15.28 -1.83 -11.44
N VAL A 113 -14.30 -0.98 -11.12
CA VAL A 113 -13.07 -1.38 -10.41
C VAL A 113 -13.40 -1.84 -8.99
N GLU A 114 -14.22 -1.10 -8.24
CA GLU A 114 -14.67 -1.50 -6.90
C GLU A 114 -15.30 -2.90 -6.89
N ARG A 115 -16.21 -3.19 -7.84
CA ARG A 115 -16.82 -4.53 -7.97
C ARG A 115 -15.79 -5.62 -8.25
N ARG A 116 -14.77 -5.34 -9.06
CA ARG A 116 -13.70 -6.31 -9.34
C ARG A 116 -12.83 -6.55 -8.10
N ILE A 117 -12.49 -5.49 -7.37
CA ILE A 117 -11.75 -5.60 -6.10
C ILE A 117 -12.57 -6.37 -5.06
N GLU A 118 -13.86 -6.11 -4.95
CA GLU A 118 -14.78 -6.85 -4.07
C GLU A 118 -14.81 -8.34 -4.42
N GLN A 119 -14.89 -8.70 -5.71
CA GLN A 119 -14.80 -10.10 -6.14
C GLN A 119 -13.48 -10.77 -5.74
N LEU A 120 -12.36 -10.06 -5.88
CA LEU A 120 -11.05 -10.57 -5.48
C LEU A 120 -10.96 -10.76 -3.97
N LEU A 121 -11.42 -9.79 -3.18
CA LEU A 121 -11.46 -9.90 -1.71
C LEU A 121 -12.33 -11.08 -1.26
N ASN A 122 -13.52 -11.23 -1.84
CA ASN A 122 -14.42 -12.34 -1.52
C ASN A 122 -13.80 -13.71 -1.87
N ALA A 123 -13.05 -13.81 -2.98
CA ALA A 123 -12.32 -15.02 -3.34
C ALA A 123 -11.17 -15.36 -2.38
N LEU A 124 -10.73 -14.39 -1.57
CA LEU A 124 -9.71 -14.52 -0.54
C LEU A 124 -10.30 -14.70 0.87
N ASP A 125 -11.60 -14.99 0.99
CA ASP A 125 -12.36 -15.07 2.25
C ASP A 125 -12.36 -13.76 3.06
N VAL A 126 -12.22 -12.61 2.38
CA VAL A 126 -12.31 -11.27 2.98
C VAL A 126 -13.64 -10.63 2.59
N GLU A 127 -14.53 -10.45 3.56
CA GLU A 127 -15.86 -9.88 3.32
C GLU A 127 -15.81 -8.36 3.19
N VAL A 128 -16.60 -7.81 2.26
CA VAL A 128 -16.83 -6.37 2.18
C VAL A 128 -18.07 -5.99 2.98
N VAL A 129 -17.89 -5.10 3.96
CA VAL A 129 -18.97 -4.66 4.85
C VAL A 129 -19.40 -3.23 4.54
N THR A 130 -20.70 -3.00 4.43
CA THR A 130 -21.28 -1.66 4.26
C THR A 130 -21.13 -0.85 5.54
N MET A 131 -20.70 0.40 5.42
CA MET A 131 -20.57 1.31 6.56
C MET A 131 -21.83 2.17 6.75
N PRO A 132 -22.17 2.50 8.00
CA PRO A 132 -23.21 3.49 8.27
C PRO A 132 -22.77 4.87 7.78
N ARG A 133 -23.74 5.77 7.64
CA ARG A 133 -23.44 7.19 7.43
C ARG A 133 -22.66 7.72 8.63
N TRP A 134 -21.59 8.46 8.37
CA TRP A 134 -20.76 9.03 9.43
C TRP A 134 -21.54 9.97 10.35
N LYS A 135 -21.17 9.96 11.63
CA LYS A 135 -21.65 10.91 12.64
C LYS A 135 -20.86 12.23 12.56
N PRO A 136 -21.52 13.41 12.57
CA PRO A 136 -20.85 14.71 12.44
C PRO A 136 -19.73 14.95 13.47
N GLU A 137 -19.91 14.51 14.70
CA GLU A 137 -18.93 14.66 15.78
C GLU A 137 -17.66 13.82 15.53
N LEU A 138 -17.79 12.61 14.99
CA LEU A 138 -16.65 11.76 14.63
C LEU A 138 -15.92 12.32 13.41
N ARG A 139 -16.68 12.87 12.46
CA ARG A 139 -16.13 13.55 11.29
C ARG A 139 -15.35 14.81 11.68
N ALA A 140 -15.85 15.58 12.64
CA ALA A 140 -15.13 16.74 13.15
C ALA A 140 -13.82 16.32 13.84
N ALA A 141 -13.86 15.31 14.71
CA ALA A 141 -12.68 14.81 15.41
C ALA A 141 -11.58 14.34 14.44
N ILE A 142 -11.92 13.58 13.39
CA ILE A 142 -10.91 13.15 12.40
C ILE A 142 -10.38 14.33 11.57
N SER A 143 -11.23 15.31 11.25
CA SER A 143 -10.83 16.51 10.52
C SER A 143 -9.85 17.38 11.31
N GLU A 144 -9.97 17.43 12.64
CA GLU A 144 -9.04 18.13 13.52
C GLU A 144 -7.67 17.45 13.56
N LEU A 145 -7.64 16.12 13.57
CA LEU A 145 -6.40 15.34 13.55
C LEU A 145 -5.71 15.35 12.17
N LYS A 146 -6.49 15.48 11.10
CA LYS A 146 -6.03 15.44 9.70
C LYS A 146 -6.44 16.70 8.90
N PRO A 147 -5.89 17.88 9.23
CA PRO A 147 -6.37 19.15 8.69
C PRO A 147 -6.15 19.32 7.17
N ASN A 148 -5.21 18.57 6.58
CA ASN A 148 -4.85 18.66 5.17
C ASN A 148 -5.41 17.51 4.33
N GLU A 149 -6.22 16.64 4.92
CA GLU A 149 -6.74 15.45 4.25
C GLU A 149 -7.95 15.76 3.37
N VAL A 150 -8.12 14.97 2.30
CA VAL A 150 -9.19 15.20 1.33
C VAL A 150 -10.56 14.89 1.98
N PRO A 151 -11.61 15.72 1.76
CA PRO A 151 -12.91 15.55 2.43
C PRO A 151 -13.53 14.15 2.31
N ILE A 152 -13.36 13.48 1.16
CA ILE A 152 -13.90 12.14 0.95
C ILE A 152 -13.22 11.09 1.85
N ILE A 153 -11.92 11.22 2.10
CA ILE A 153 -11.17 10.31 2.99
C ILE A 153 -11.61 10.53 4.44
N LEU A 154 -11.80 11.79 4.85
CA LEU A 154 -12.37 12.10 6.17
C LEU A 154 -13.76 11.49 6.36
N ASP A 155 -14.61 11.53 5.32
CA ASP A 155 -15.94 10.92 5.33
C ASP A 155 -15.87 9.40 5.46
N HIS A 156 -14.94 8.75 4.74
CA HIS A 156 -14.72 7.31 4.81
C HIS A 156 -14.28 6.86 6.20
N ASP A 157 -13.27 7.51 6.75
CA ASP A 157 -12.75 7.23 8.08
C ASP A 157 -13.80 7.45 9.17
N ALA A 158 -14.55 8.56 9.08
CA ALA A 158 -15.62 8.84 10.02
C ALA A 158 -16.74 7.77 9.95
N SER A 159 -17.01 7.20 8.78
CA SER A 159 -17.97 6.11 8.61
C SER A 159 -17.51 4.82 9.30
N VAL A 160 -16.21 4.50 9.25
CA VAL A 160 -15.63 3.36 9.99
C VAL A 160 -15.71 3.59 11.50
N LEU A 161 -15.32 4.78 11.97
CA LEU A 161 -15.42 5.15 13.39
C LEU A 161 -16.87 5.11 13.90
N THR A 162 -17.83 5.41 13.02
CA THR A 162 -19.25 5.35 13.34
C THR A 162 -19.71 3.91 13.55
N MET A 163 -19.30 2.97 12.68
CA MET A 163 -19.57 1.54 12.85
C MET A 163 -19.09 1.04 14.22
N PHE A 164 -17.86 1.39 14.58
CA PHE A 164 -17.28 1.07 15.89
C PHE A 164 -17.98 1.75 17.07
N SER A 165 -18.69 2.86 16.85
CA SER A 165 -19.46 3.52 17.90
C SER A 165 -20.86 2.94 18.10
N ASP A 166 -21.44 2.38 17.03
CA ASP A 166 -22.83 1.88 17.05
C ASP A 166 -22.91 0.40 17.43
N THR A 167 -21.84 -0.36 17.24
CA THR A 167 -21.83 -1.80 17.53
C THR A 167 -21.46 -2.06 18.98
N THR A 168 -22.37 -2.65 19.75
CA THR A 168 -22.18 -2.92 21.18
C THR A 168 -21.86 -4.38 21.51
N ASP A 169 -22.18 -5.29 20.60
CA ASP A 169 -22.26 -6.73 20.93
C ASP A 169 -21.05 -7.51 20.40
N GLU A 170 -20.35 -6.99 19.39
CA GLU A 170 -19.19 -7.60 18.75
C GLU A 170 -17.87 -6.98 19.27
N GLY A 171 -16.78 -7.73 19.12
CA GLY A 171 -15.42 -7.23 19.33
C GLY A 171 -14.65 -7.18 18.03
N TYR A 172 -13.81 -6.16 17.87
CA TYR A 172 -13.08 -5.92 16.63
C TYR A 172 -11.58 -5.85 16.85
N ILE A 173 -10.83 -6.40 15.90
CA ILE A 173 -9.41 -6.09 15.71
C ILE A 173 -9.33 -5.11 14.53
N PHE A 174 -8.96 -3.87 14.79
CA PHE A 174 -8.82 -2.84 13.77
C PHE A 174 -7.34 -2.66 13.39
N ALA A 175 -6.93 -3.39 12.35
CA ALA A 175 -5.57 -3.34 11.84
C ALA A 175 -5.39 -2.19 10.84
N THR A 176 -4.71 -1.11 11.24
CA THR A 176 -4.49 0.07 10.36
C THR A 176 -3.09 0.66 10.55
N TRP A 177 -2.57 1.30 9.50
CA TRP A 177 -1.36 2.12 9.58
C TRP A 177 -1.65 3.55 10.05
N ASP A 178 -2.92 3.89 10.19
CA ASP A 178 -3.34 5.21 10.60
C ASP A 178 -3.36 5.34 12.12
N LYS A 179 -2.34 6.04 12.65
CA LYS A 179 -2.23 6.27 14.08
C LYS A 179 -3.39 7.12 14.62
N HIS A 180 -3.88 8.10 13.87
CA HIS A 180 -4.99 8.93 14.33
C HIS A 180 -6.26 8.12 14.53
N LEU A 181 -6.55 7.17 13.63
CA LEU A 181 -7.69 6.28 13.80
C LEU A 181 -7.50 5.32 14.97
N THR A 182 -6.28 4.80 15.15
CA THR A 182 -5.92 3.93 16.29
C THR A 182 -6.17 4.66 17.62
N ASP A 183 -5.63 5.87 17.77
CA ASP A 183 -5.78 6.69 18.98
C ASP A 183 -7.27 7.00 19.28
N LEU A 184 -8.09 7.21 18.24
CA LEU A 184 -9.52 7.50 18.39
C LEU A 184 -10.36 6.29 18.86
N VAL A 185 -9.88 5.06 18.67
CA VAL A 185 -10.61 3.84 19.07
C VAL A 185 -9.97 3.09 20.23
N GLU A 186 -8.75 3.44 20.63
CA GLU A 186 -7.98 2.77 21.70
C GLU A 186 -8.73 2.68 23.04
N LEU A 187 -9.59 3.67 23.34
CA LEU A 187 -10.38 3.71 24.58
C LEU A 187 -11.77 3.10 24.45
N LYS A 188 -12.15 2.61 23.26
CA LYS A 188 -13.44 1.95 23.07
C LYS A 188 -13.35 0.51 23.57
N SER A 189 -14.28 0.15 24.45
CA SER A 189 -14.37 -1.24 24.91
C SER A 189 -14.56 -2.17 23.71
N ARG A 190 -13.91 -3.34 23.75
CA ARG A 190 -14.00 -4.41 22.73
C ARG A 190 -13.32 -4.12 21.39
N ILE A 191 -12.55 -3.05 21.27
CA ILE A 191 -11.74 -2.77 20.07
C ILE A 191 -10.26 -2.88 20.44
N TYR A 192 -9.54 -3.75 19.76
CA TYR A 192 -8.08 -3.75 19.75
C TYR A 192 -7.63 -3.15 18.42
N ALA A 193 -6.99 -1.97 18.46
CA ALA A 193 -6.50 -1.30 17.27
C ALA A 193 -4.99 -1.18 17.33
N ASP A 194 -4.33 -1.59 16.25
CA ASP A 194 -2.88 -1.50 16.12
C ASP A 194 -2.48 -1.66 14.64
N THR A 195 -1.18 -1.57 14.34
CA THR A 195 -0.69 -1.87 13.01
C THR A 195 -0.83 -3.36 12.68
N PRO A 196 -1.03 -3.74 11.40
CA PRO A 196 -1.11 -5.14 10.99
C PRO A 196 0.00 -6.02 11.56
N SER A 197 1.25 -5.55 11.54
CA SER A 197 2.41 -6.29 12.06
C SER A 197 2.34 -6.52 13.57
N ARG A 198 1.85 -5.53 14.33
CA ARG A 198 1.69 -5.65 15.79
C ARG A 198 0.50 -6.52 16.18
N VAL A 199 -0.57 -6.50 15.37
CA VAL A 199 -1.68 -7.45 15.50
C VAL A 199 -1.18 -8.89 15.33
N VAL A 200 -0.32 -9.14 14.34
CA VAL A 200 0.30 -10.47 14.15
C VAL A 200 1.10 -10.88 15.38
N ASP A 201 1.98 -10.00 15.87
CA ASP A 201 2.79 -10.28 17.07
C ASP A 201 1.90 -10.54 18.32
N PHE A 202 0.77 -9.84 18.46
CA PHE A 202 -0.19 -10.09 19.53
C PHE A 202 -0.88 -11.45 19.39
N LEU A 203 -1.32 -11.80 18.18
CA LEU A 203 -2.04 -13.05 17.91
C LEU A 203 -1.13 -14.28 17.96
N SER A 204 0.17 -14.14 17.67
CA SER A 204 1.13 -15.23 17.79
C SER A 204 1.39 -15.61 19.26
N MET A 205 1.24 -14.67 20.19
CA MET A 205 1.30 -14.94 21.64
C MET A 205 0.01 -15.57 22.18
N ALA A 206 -1.10 -15.52 21.44
CA ALA A 206 -2.36 -16.09 21.86
C ALA A 206 -2.41 -17.61 21.58
N ASN A 207 -2.99 -18.37 22.51
CA ASN A 207 -3.10 -19.82 22.40
C ASN A 207 -3.98 -20.20 21.18
N GLY A 208 -3.50 -21.04 20.26
CA GLY A 208 -4.29 -21.46 19.08
C GLY A 208 -3.53 -21.48 17.74
N ALA A 209 -2.31 -20.95 17.70
CA ALA A 209 -1.43 -21.07 16.54
C ALA A 209 -0.09 -21.68 16.97
N GLU A 210 0.33 -22.78 16.34
CA GLU A 210 1.74 -23.23 16.37
C GLU A 210 2.54 -22.33 15.43
N PHE A 211 2.61 -21.04 15.77
CA PHE A 211 3.35 -20.05 14.99
C PHE A 211 4.69 -19.77 15.68
N GLU A 212 5.63 -20.69 15.52
CA GLU A 212 7.02 -20.48 15.94
C GLU A 212 7.74 -19.60 14.90
N THR A 213 7.50 -18.29 14.94
CA THR A 213 8.41 -17.33 14.30
C THR A 213 9.47 -16.89 15.30
N GLU A 214 10.74 -17.21 15.03
CA GLU A 214 11.89 -16.71 15.79
C GLU A 214 12.06 -15.17 15.67
N GLN A 215 11.36 -14.53 14.73
CA GLN A 215 11.48 -13.11 14.40
C GLN A 215 10.16 -12.36 14.61
N THR A 216 10.23 -11.20 15.26
CA THR A 216 9.11 -10.27 15.45
C THR A 216 8.72 -9.62 14.11
N VAL A 217 7.46 -9.78 13.67
CA VAL A 217 6.99 -9.28 12.37
C VAL A 217 7.01 -7.76 12.34
N SER A 218 6.69 -7.09 13.45
CA SER A 218 6.81 -5.63 13.54
C SER A 218 8.24 -5.11 13.37
N LEU A 219 9.26 -5.88 13.75
CA LEU A 219 10.66 -5.49 13.57
C LEU A 219 11.08 -5.60 12.10
N LEU A 220 10.69 -6.68 11.41
CA LEU A 220 10.93 -6.86 9.98
C LEU A 220 10.27 -5.74 9.17
N ASP A 221 9.00 -5.47 9.46
CA ASP A 221 8.24 -4.42 8.79
C ASP A 221 8.82 -3.02 9.05
N SER A 222 9.28 -2.73 10.26
CA SER A 222 9.97 -1.48 10.59
C SER A 222 11.28 -1.31 9.81
N LEU A 223 12.04 -2.39 9.62
CA LEU A 223 13.28 -2.36 8.84
C LEU A 223 12.99 -2.05 7.37
N VAL A 224 12.02 -2.73 6.77
CA VAL A 224 11.59 -2.48 5.38
C VAL A 224 11.10 -1.03 5.23
N TYR A 225 10.31 -0.53 6.18
CA TYR A 225 9.83 0.85 6.15
C TYR A 225 10.97 1.88 6.21
N CYS A 226 11.98 1.67 7.04
CA CYS A 226 13.14 2.55 7.14
C CYS A 226 13.92 2.64 5.84
N ASP A 227 14.07 1.53 5.11
CA ASP A 227 14.76 1.52 3.82
C ASP A 227 13.94 2.18 2.73
N GLU A 228 12.63 1.92 2.66
CA GLU A 228 11.73 2.58 1.69
C GLU A 228 11.65 4.09 1.93
N LYS A 229 11.65 4.55 3.19
CA LYS A 229 11.56 5.98 3.52
C LYS A 229 12.72 6.80 2.94
N LYS A 230 13.90 6.19 2.77
CA LYS A 230 15.05 6.85 2.12
C LYS A 230 14.77 7.10 0.64
N ALA A 231 14.10 6.16 -0.03
CA ALA A 231 13.80 6.21 -1.47
C ALA A 231 12.50 6.99 -1.79
N GLU A 232 11.63 7.23 -0.82
CA GLU A 232 10.31 7.86 -1.03
C GLU A 232 10.39 9.24 -1.71
N VAL A 233 11.36 10.07 -1.33
CA VAL A 233 11.53 11.41 -1.93
C VAL A 233 11.86 11.30 -3.42
N LEU A 234 12.71 10.34 -3.79
CA LEU A 234 13.08 10.09 -5.18
C LEU A 234 11.94 9.46 -5.96
N ALA A 235 11.19 8.53 -5.35
CA ALA A 235 10.01 7.94 -5.96
C ALA A 235 8.97 9.03 -6.30
N ARG A 236 8.73 9.98 -5.40
CA ARG A 236 7.85 11.14 -5.65
C ARG A 236 8.33 12.01 -6.82
N LYS A 237 9.66 12.20 -6.97
CA LYS A 237 10.23 12.94 -8.10
C LYS A 237 10.02 12.20 -9.42
N ILE A 238 10.20 10.88 -9.46
CA ILE A 238 9.90 10.06 -10.64
C ILE A 238 8.39 10.12 -10.96
N GLU A 239 7.54 9.99 -9.94
CA GLU A 239 6.10 10.11 -10.06
C GLU A 239 5.63 11.48 -10.56
N ALA A 240 6.43 12.53 -10.43
CA ALA A 240 6.11 13.86 -10.93
C ALA A 240 6.45 14.06 -12.41
N ILE A 241 7.16 13.10 -13.04
CA ILE A 241 7.48 13.16 -14.47
C ILE A 241 6.19 13.01 -15.28
N ARG A 242 5.93 13.99 -16.17
CA ARG A 242 4.74 14.03 -17.04
C ARG A 242 5.08 14.03 -18.53
N SER A 243 6.34 14.28 -18.89
CA SER A 243 6.81 14.31 -20.27
C SER A 243 7.64 13.07 -20.59
N SER A 244 7.44 12.55 -21.80
CA SER A 244 8.28 11.46 -22.32
C SER A 244 9.73 11.91 -22.47
N GLU A 245 9.99 13.19 -22.78
CA GLU A 245 11.36 13.70 -22.90
C GLU A 245 12.15 13.55 -21.59
N THR A 246 11.58 13.98 -20.47
CA THR A 246 12.25 13.88 -19.16
C THR A 246 12.42 12.42 -18.73
N ALA A 247 11.46 11.53 -19.05
CA ALA A 247 11.62 10.10 -18.82
C ALA A 247 12.78 9.51 -19.64
N TYR A 248 12.92 9.89 -20.92
CA TYR A 248 14.03 9.49 -21.76
C TYR A 248 15.38 10.05 -21.29
N GLU A 249 15.42 11.29 -20.81
CA GLU A 249 16.63 11.88 -20.23
C GLU A 249 17.10 11.13 -18.99
N LEU A 250 16.16 10.83 -18.08
CA LEU A 250 16.42 10.01 -16.91
C LEU A 250 16.97 8.64 -17.32
N GLN A 251 16.33 7.98 -18.29
CA GLN A 251 16.80 6.69 -18.79
C GLN A 251 18.22 6.74 -19.36
N ARG A 252 18.50 7.75 -20.19
CA ARG A 252 19.84 7.93 -20.76
C ARG A 252 20.88 8.20 -19.69
N PHE A 253 20.51 8.93 -18.64
CA PHE A 253 21.39 9.22 -17.51
C PHE A 253 21.73 7.94 -16.73
N THR A 254 20.71 7.15 -16.36
CA THR A 254 20.91 5.91 -15.60
C THR A 254 21.74 4.89 -16.39
N ASP A 255 21.46 4.73 -17.70
CA ASP A 255 22.23 3.85 -18.58
C ASP A 255 23.71 4.29 -18.68
N ALA A 256 23.97 5.59 -18.75
CA ALA A 256 25.32 6.13 -18.80
C ALA A 256 26.06 5.95 -17.47
N ALA A 257 25.38 6.14 -16.35
CA ALA A 257 25.94 5.92 -15.02
C ALA A 257 26.31 4.45 -14.78
N ARG A 258 25.42 3.52 -15.15
CA ARG A 258 25.67 2.07 -14.99
C ARG A 258 26.80 1.56 -15.88
N LYS A 259 26.97 2.14 -17.08
CA LYS A 259 28.14 1.86 -17.94
C LYS A 259 29.46 2.34 -17.35
N ARG A 260 29.45 3.36 -16.50
CA ARG A 260 30.67 3.92 -15.87
C ARG A 260 31.07 3.18 -14.60
N SER A 261 30.11 2.68 -13.84
CA SER A 261 30.33 1.90 -12.61
C SER A 261 29.30 0.77 -12.49
N PRO A 262 29.61 -0.42 -13.03
CA PRO A 262 28.64 -1.52 -13.06
C PRO A 262 28.23 -2.04 -11.67
N ASP A 263 29.15 -2.11 -10.70
CA ASP A 263 28.94 -2.98 -9.51
C ASP A 263 28.79 -2.29 -8.13
N ASP A 264 29.08 -1.00 -7.97
CA ASP A 264 29.19 -0.41 -6.61
C ASP A 264 28.16 0.68 -6.26
N ARG A 265 27.26 1.06 -7.19
CA ARG A 265 26.33 2.17 -6.96
C ARG A 265 24.91 1.68 -6.71
N GLU A 266 24.31 2.14 -5.62
CA GLU A 266 22.89 1.93 -5.35
C GLU A 266 22.03 2.69 -6.39
N SER A 267 20.93 2.09 -6.83
CA SER A 267 20.01 2.69 -7.80
C SER A 267 19.51 4.06 -7.36
N ALA A 268 19.25 4.20 -6.05
CA ALA A 268 18.82 5.46 -5.45
C ALA A 268 19.85 6.59 -5.61
N ASP A 269 21.15 6.28 -5.52
CA ASP A 269 22.21 7.28 -5.69
C ASP A 269 22.26 7.80 -7.12
N ILE A 270 22.18 6.90 -8.10
CA ILE A 270 22.19 7.26 -9.52
C ILE A 270 21.01 8.18 -9.85
N VAL A 271 19.81 7.82 -9.39
CA VAL A 271 18.59 8.61 -9.62
C VAL A 271 18.65 9.95 -8.89
N SER A 272 19.21 9.98 -7.68
CA SER A 272 19.39 11.22 -6.91
C SER A 272 20.27 12.23 -7.64
N GLU A 273 21.38 11.78 -8.23
CA GLU A 273 22.28 12.64 -9.01
C GLU A 273 21.58 13.29 -10.19
N PHE A 274 20.77 12.53 -10.93
CA PHE A 274 19.99 13.08 -12.04
C PHE A 274 19.13 14.27 -11.59
N PHE A 275 18.37 14.11 -10.50
CA PHE A 275 17.50 15.17 -10.03
C PHE A 275 18.28 16.36 -9.45
N ALA A 276 19.41 16.13 -8.80
CA ALA A 276 20.29 17.20 -8.34
C ALA A 276 20.87 18.01 -9.51
N GLU A 277 21.33 17.34 -10.59
CA GLU A 277 21.82 18.02 -11.79
C GLU A 277 20.72 18.81 -12.50
N THR A 278 19.50 18.29 -12.53
CA THR A 278 18.37 18.94 -13.21
C THR A 278 17.88 20.17 -12.45
N GLU A 279 17.86 20.10 -11.11
CA GLU A 279 17.53 21.25 -10.25
C GLU A 279 18.55 22.38 -10.42
N ASN A 280 19.85 22.05 -10.46
CA ASN A 280 20.92 23.03 -10.69
C ASN A 280 20.90 23.70 -12.07
N ARG A 281 20.26 23.07 -13.08
CA ARG A 281 20.10 23.68 -14.42
C ARG A 281 18.93 24.66 -14.49
N ASN A 282 17.99 24.58 -13.55
CA ASN A 282 16.76 25.37 -13.54
C ASN A 282 16.81 26.54 -12.53
N THR A 283 17.88 26.67 -11.75
CA THR A 283 18.21 27.82 -10.88
C THR A 283 19.19 28.77 -11.56
#